data_AF-A0A956D0Q4-F1
#
_entry.id   AF-A0A956D0Q4-F1
#
_cell.length_a   1.000
_cell.length_b   1.000
_cell.length_c   1.000
_cell.angle_alpha   90.00
_cell.angle_beta   90.00
_cell.angle_gamma   90.00
#
_symmetry.space_group_name_H-M   'P 1'
#
loop_
_entity.id
_entity.type
_entity.pdbx_description
1 polymer ?
#
loop_
_entity_poly.entity_id
_entity_poly.type
_entity_poly.pdbx_seq_one_letter_code
_entity_poly.pdbx_strand_id
1 'polypeptide(L)'
;MSEDPVEATWQEVLAAFDDEAAHKKFLTLCAGLDRLGDAGARYRPIKDDPEDPRAEMAKKQVDRLLVLAMQNLDVIKTPPTRRRSIKTILLLVALGVSGALIAHSLWSLMRTM
;
A
#
# COMPACT_ATOMS: atom_id res chain seq x y z
N MET A 1 19.41 -20.25 14.11
CA MET A 1 18.43 -19.38 14.80
C MET A 1 18.10 -18.28 13.83
N SER A 2 16.90 -18.29 13.25
CA SER A 2 16.47 -17.19 12.38
C SER A 2 15.99 -16.06 13.30
N GLU A 3 16.83 -15.06 13.54
CA GLU A 3 16.41 -13.85 14.26
C GLU A 3 15.26 -13.18 13.49
N ASP A 4 14.20 -12.83 14.22
CA ASP A 4 13.08 -12.08 13.64
C ASP A 4 13.63 -10.74 13.12
N PRO A 5 13.48 -10.41 11.82
CA PRO A 5 13.99 -9.16 11.26
C PRO A 5 13.40 -7.92 11.94
N VAL A 6 12.19 -8.02 12.49
CA VAL A 6 11.57 -6.94 13.28
C VAL A 6 12.32 -6.74 14.60
N GLU A 7 12.73 -7.83 15.24
CA GLU A 7 13.50 -7.76 16.48
C GLU A 7 14.91 -7.21 16.24
N ALA A 8 15.60 -7.70 15.20
CA ALA A 8 16.92 -7.19 14.84
C ALA A 8 16.89 -5.67 14.57
N THR A 9 15.90 -5.19 13.81
CA THR A 9 15.78 -3.76 13.50
C THR A 9 15.34 -2.94 14.72
N TRP A 10 14.59 -3.54 15.66
CA TRP A 10 14.26 -2.89 16.92
C TRP A 10 15.50 -2.69 17.81
N GLN A 11 16.40 -3.68 17.85
CA GLN A 11 17.66 -3.53 18.58
C GLN A 11 18.54 -2.41 18.00
N GLU A 12 18.53 -2.21 16.68
CA GLU A 12 19.18 -1.05 16.04
C GLU A 12 18.56 0.28 16.53
N VAL A 13 17.23 0.36 16.63
CA VAL A 13 16.54 1.54 17.17
C VAL A 13 16.89 1.78 18.64
N LEU A 14 16.98 0.73 19.45
CA LEU A 14 17.38 0.86 20.84
C LEU A 14 18.83 1.33 21.00
N ALA A 15 19.72 0.89 20.10
CA ALA A 15 21.13 1.30 20.07
C ALA A 15 21.30 2.77 19.65
N ALA A 16 20.42 3.26 18.76
CA ALA A 16 20.46 4.63 18.25
C ALA A 16 19.06 5.28 18.30
N PHE A 17 18.53 5.46 19.52
CA PHE A 17 17.16 5.94 19.70
C PHE A 17 16.95 7.41 19.29
N ASP A 18 18.02 8.19 19.20
CA ASP A 18 17.93 9.56 18.68
C ASP A 18 18.05 9.63 17.16
N ASP A 19 18.35 8.49 16.50
CA ASP A 19 18.46 8.42 15.05
C ASP A 19 17.10 8.19 14.39
N GLU A 20 16.61 9.24 13.75
CA GLU A 20 15.38 9.22 12.97
C GLU A 20 15.43 8.20 11.80
N ALA A 21 16.61 7.94 11.23
CA ALA A 21 16.77 6.96 10.16
C ALA A 21 16.51 5.53 10.64
N ALA A 22 16.98 5.18 11.85
CA ALA A 22 16.73 3.89 12.49
C ALA A 22 15.23 3.68 12.71
N HIS A 23 14.53 4.68 13.27
CA HIS A 23 13.08 4.63 13.45
C HIS A 23 12.33 4.45 12.13
N LYS A 24 12.71 5.21 11.09
CA LYS A 24 12.08 5.12 9.77
C LYS A 24 12.28 3.73 9.15
N LYS A 25 13.49 3.16 9.25
CA LYS A 25 13.80 1.80 8.77
C LYS A 25 12.93 0.77 9.47
N PHE A 26 12.83 0.83 10.79
CA PHE A 26 11.99 -0.05 11.59
C PHE A 26 10.50 0.04 11.21
N LEU A 27 9.95 1.26 11.12
CA LEU A 27 8.55 1.47 10.76
C LEU A 27 8.23 1.00 9.34
N THR A 28 9.15 1.23 8.39
CA THR A 28 9.00 0.78 7.00
C THR A 28 9.01 -0.74 6.90
N LEU A 29 9.90 -1.41 7.65
CA LEU A 29 9.93 -2.87 7.72
C LEU A 29 8.62 -3.42 8.30
N CYS A 30 8.15 -2.85 9.41
CA CYS A 30 6.90 -3.28 10.03
C CYS A 30 5.68 -3.03 9.12
N ALA A 31 5.67 -1.92 8.35
CA ALA A 31 4.65 -1.65 7.35
C ALA A 31 4.66 -2.68 6.22
N GLY A 32 5.85 -3.02 5.70
CA GLY A 32 6.01 -4.01 4.63
C GLY A 32 5.64 -5.43 5.03
N LEU A 33 5.74 -5.76 6.33
CA LEU A 33 5.40 -7.07 6.89
C LEU A 33 3.97 -7.15 7.45
N ASP A 34 3.17 -6.08 7.35
CA ASP A 34 1.85 -5.95 8.00
C ASP A 34 1.89 -6.16 9.53
N ARG A 35 3.03 -5.81 10.14
CA ARG A 35 3.31 -5.94 11.58
C ARG A 35 3.41 -4.59 12.28
N LEU A 36 2.66 -3.60 11.81
CA LEU A 36 2.59 -2.28 12.47
C LEU A 36 2.07 -2.36 13.91
N GLY A 37 1.24 -3.35 14.23
CA GLY A 37 0.82 -3.60 15.62
C GLY A 37 2.01 -3.87 16.56
N ASP A 38 3.00 -4.63 16.08
CA ASP A 38 4.19 -4.98 16.85
C ASP A 38 5.12 -3.78 17.08
N ALA A 39 5.13 -2.83 16.15
CA ALA A 39 5.84 -1.56 16.32
C ALA A 39 5.12 -0.67 17.35
N GLY A 40 3.79 -0.58 17.28
CA GLY A 40 2.99 0.15 18.27
C GLY A 40 3.15 -0.40 19.68
N ALA A 41 3.19 -1.73 19.84
CA ALA A 41 3.38 -2.39 21.13
C ALA A 41 4.74 -2.05 21.79
N ARG A 42 5.78 -1.78 21.00
CA ARG A 42 7.12 -1.42 21.49
C ARG A 42 7.22 0.05 21.90
N TYR A 43 6.62 0.97 21.14
CA TYR A 43 6.65 2.40 21.48
C TYR A 43 5.66 2.78 22.59
N ARG A 44 4.56 2.04 22.74
CA ARG A 44 3.53 2.32 23.74
C ARG A 44 4.05 2.42 25.18
N PRO A 45 4.81 1.45 25.73
CA PRO A 45 5.34 1.56 27.09
C PRO A 45 6.27 2.76 27.26
N ILE A 46 7.10 3.08 26.27
CA ILE A 46 8.02 4.22 26.30
C ILE A 46 7.25 5.55 26.27
N LYS A 47 6.17 5.63 25.48
CA LYS A 47 5.30 6.81 25.39
C LYS A 47 4.49 7.03 26.67
N ASP A 48 4.07 5.94 27.32
CA ASP A 48 3.19 5.98 28.49
C ASP A 48 4.00 6.18 29.80
N ASP A 49 5.33 6.12 29.74
CA ASP A 49 6.23 6.44 30.86
C ASP A 49 6.61 7.94 30.87
N PRO A 50 6.09 8.75 31.81
CA PRO A 50 6.37 10.19 31.87
C PRO A 50 7.79 10.51 32.39
N GLU A 51 8.49 9.55 32.98
CA GLU A 51 9.86 9.73 33.47
C GLU A 51 10.92 9.39 32.42
N ASP A 52 10.53 8.71 31.33
CA ASP A 52 11.43 8.40 30.23
C ASP A 52 11.70 9.64 29.36
N PRO A 53 12.96 10.11 29.23
CA PRO A 53 13.30 11.22 28.34
C PRO A 53 12.95 10.96 26.86
N ARG A 54 12.71 9.71 26.48
CA ARG A 54 12.33 9.27 25.14
C ARG A 54 10.83 9.33 24.87
N ALA A 55 10.00 9.60 25.88
CA ALA A 55 8.55 9.57 25.77
C ALA A 55 8.00 10.47 24.64
N GLU A 56 8.54 11.70 24.52
CA GLU A 56 8.15 12.63 23.46
C GLU A 56 8.56 12.14 22.06
N MET A 57 9.71 11.47 21.95
CA MET A 57 10.14 10.88 20.68
C MET A 57 9.26 9.67 20.33
N ALA A 58 8.97 8.81 21.30
CA ALA A 58 8.08 7.65 21.12
C ALA A 58 6.69 8.09 20.69
N LYS A 59 6.15 9.18 21.25
CA LYS A 59 4.89 9.80 20.82
C LYS A 59 4.91 10.20 19.34
N LYS A 60 5.97 10.88 18.89
CA LYS A 60 6.15 11.23 17.47
C LYS A 60 6.19 10.01 16.56
N GLN A 61 6.87 8.94 16.98
CA GLN A 61 6.94 7.71 16.18
C GLN A 61 5.59 6.97 16.13
N VAL A 62 4.81 7.00 17.22
CA VAL A 62 3.44 6.46 17.25
C VAL A 62 2.53 7.24 16.30
N ASP A 63 2.62 8.57 16.26
CA ASP A 63 1.85 9.39 15.32
C ASP A 63 2.21 9.07 13.86
N ARG A 64 3.51 8.90 13.56
CA ARG A 64 3.97 8.47 12.24
C ARG A 64 3.47 7.08 11.86
N LEU A 65 3.47 6.16 12.81
CA LEU A 65 2.94 4.82 12.62
C LEU A 65 1.44 4.85 12.28
N LEU A 66 0.66 5.73 12.93
CA LEU A 66 -0.75 5.93 12.60
C LEU A 66 -0.93 6.46 11.17
N VAL A 67 -0.12 7.45 10.76
CA VAL A 67 -0.15 7.96 9.39
C VAL A 67 0.18 6.87 8.37
N LEU A 68 1.20 6.06 8.62
CA LEU A 68 1.56 4.92 7.75
C LEU A 68 0.45 3.88 7.68
N ALA A 69 -0.18 3.56 8.81
CA ALA A 69 -1.31 2.63 8.84
C ALA A 69 -2.52 3.15 8.05
N MET A 70 -2.82 4.46 8.16
CA MET A 70 -3.89 5.11 7.39
C MET A 70 -3.60 5.09 5.88
N GLN A 71 -2.36 5.36 5.48
CA GLN A 71 -1.94 5.26 4.08
C GLN A 71 -2.12 3.83 3.53
N ASN A 72 -1.75 2.81 4.30
CA ASN A 72 -1.97 1.42 3.91
C ASN A 72 -3.47 1.07 3.80
N LEU A 73 -4.32 1.60 4.68
CA LEU A 73 -5.78 1.41 4.61
C LEU A 73 -6.40 2.04 3.34
N ASP A 74 -5.95 3.23 2.93
CA ASP A 74 -6.42 3.88 1.71
C ASP A 74 -5.99 3.13 0.44
N VAL A 75 -4.81 2.50 0.46
CA VAL A 75 -4.37 1.59 -0.61
C VAL A 75 -5.29 0.37 -0.70
N ILE A 76 -5.71 -0.21 0.43
CA ILE A 76 -6.63 -1.38 0.46
C ILE A 76 -8.05 -1.00 0.02
N LYS A 77 -8.53 0.21 0.34
CA LYS A 77 -9.84 0.71 -0.13
C LYS A 77 -9.90 0.97 -1.63
N THR A 78 -8.77 1.02 -2.33
CA THR A 78 -8.73 1.11 -3.78
C THR A 78 -8.80 -0.31 -4.34
N PRO A 79 -9.97 -0.83 -4.77
CA PRO A 79 -10.01 -2.12 -5.45
C PRO A 79 -9.07 -2.05 -6.66
N PRO A 80 -8.26 -3.09 -6.95
CA PRO A 80 -7.35 -3.06 -8.08
C PRO A 80 -8.17 -2.92 -9.37
N THR A 81 -8.30 -1.70 -9.90
CA THR A 81 -9.05 -1.44 -11.12
C THR A 81 -8.27 -1.85 -12.37
N ARG A 82 -7.37 -2.85 -12.28
CA ARG A 82 -6.69 -3.47 -13.41
C ARG A 82 -7.60 -4.42 -14.22
N ARG A 83 -8.90 -4.38 -14.01
CA ARG A 83 -9.90 -5.14 -14.78
C ARG A 83 -10.80 -4.27 -15.67
N ARG A 84 -10.73 -2.93 -15.52
CA ARG A 84 -11.58 -2.00 -16.28
C ARG A 84 -11.14 -1.86 -17.75
N SER A 85 -9.84 -1.85 -17.99
CA SER A 85 -9.25 -1.73 -19.35
C SER A 85 -9.67 -2.85 -20.29
N ILE A 86 -9.62 -4.12 -19.86
CA ILE A 86 -9.95 -5.27 -20.71
C ILE A 86 -11.41 -5.27 -21.16
N LYS A 87 -12.35 -4.93 -20.26
CA LYS A 87 -13.78 -4.86 -20.61
C LYS A 87 -14.07 -3.75 -21.62
N THR A 88 -13.44 -2.58 -21.47
CA THR A 88 -13.59 -1.47 -22.42
C THR A 88 -12.99 -1.81 -23.79
N ILE A 89 -11.82 -2.46 -23.83
CA ILE A 89 -11.19 -2.91 -25.07
C ILE A 89 -12.08 -3.95 -25.77
N LEU A 90 -12.60 -4.93 -25.03
CA LEU A 90 -13.53 -5.92 -25.58
C LEU A 90 -14.80 -5.28 -26.16
N LEU A 91 -15.36 -4.27 -25.50
CA LEU A 91 -16.56 -3.59 -25.96
C LEU A 91 -16.30 -2.77 -27.24
N LEU A 92 -15.14 -2.10 -27.33
CA LEU A 92 -14.72 -1.38 -28.53
C LEU A 92 -14.48 -2.33 -29.72
N VAL A 93 -13.83 -3.48 -29.48
CA VAL A 93 -13.62 -4.50 -30.53
C VAL A 93 -14.96 -5.06 -31.00
N ALA A 94 -15.86 -5.43 -30.09
CA ALA A 94 -17.18 -5.95 -30.45
C ALA A 94 -18.01 -4.94 -31.26
N LEU A 95 -17.96 -3.66 -30.90
CA LEU A 95 -18.64 -2.59 -31.64
C LEU A 95 -18.04 -2.39 -33.03
N GLY A 96 -16.72 -2.40 -33.15
CA GLY A 96 -16.01 -2.28 -34.43
C GLY A 96 -16.33 -3.42 -35.39
N VAL A 97 -16.32 -4.67 -34.91
CA VAL A 97 -16.65 -5.85 -35.72
C VAL A 97 -18.11 -5.78 -36.19
N SER A 98 -19.04 -5.41 -35.29
CA SER A 98 -20.46 -5.30 -35.63
C SER A 98 -20.71 -4.21 -36.69
N GLY A 99 -20.07 -3.05 -36.54
CA GLY A 99 -20.15 -1.96 -37.52
C GLY A 99 -19.59 -2.35 -38.89
N ALA A 100 -18.44 -3.03 -38.92
CA ALA A 100 -17.82 -3.49 -40.16
C ALA A 100 -18.70 -4.51 -40.92
N LEU A 101 -19.36 -5.43 -40.21
CA LEU A 101 -20.27 -6.41 -40.80
C LEU A 101 -21.53 -5.76 -41.41
N ILE A 102 -22.10 -4.77 -40.72
CA ILE A 102 -23.25 -4.01 -41.23
C ILE A 102 -22.86 -3.20 -42.48
N ALA A 103 -21.73 -2.49 -42.42
CA ALA A 103 -21.22 -1.72 -43.56
C ALA A 103 -20.92 -2.62 -44.76
N HIS A 104 -20.33 -3.80 -44.54
CA HIS A 104 -20.04 -4.76 -45.59
C HIS A 104 -21.32 -5.31 -46.24
N SER A 105 -22.34 -5.62 -45.44
CA SER A 105 -23.62 -6.16 -45.94
C SER A 105 -24.40 -5.13 -46.76
N LEU A 106 -24.38 -3.85 -46.33
CA LEU A 106 -24.99 -2.75 -47.09
C LEU A 106 -24.24 -2.50 -48.40
N TRP A 107 -22.91 -2.53 -48.38
CA TRP A 107 -22.09 -2.38 -49.58
C TRP A 107 -22.30 -3.54 -50.57
N SER A 108 -22.39 -4.78 -50.09
CA SER A 108 -22.64 -5.93 -50.95
C SER A 108 -24.01 -5.84 -51.62
N LEU A 109 -25.04 -5.42 -50.89
CA LEU A 109 -26.40 -5.25 -51.44
C LEU A 109 -26.46 -4.15 -52.51
N MET A 110 -25.79 -3.01 -52.28
CA MET A 110 -25.70 -1.92 -53.27
C MET A 110 -24.90 -2.31 -54.52
N ARG A 111 -23.99 -3.27 -54.42
CA ARG A 111 -23.19 -3.76 -55.56
C ARG A 111 -23.90 -4.83 -56.38
N THR A 112 -24.85 -5.54 -55.78
CA THR A 112 -25.61 -6.61 -56.45
C THR A 112 -26.88 -6.14 -57.17
N MET A 113 -27.32 -4.90 -56.93
CA MET A 113 -28.37 -4.22 -57.70
C MET A 113 -27.74 -3.41 -58.84
#